data_AF-A0A0A0DIX6-F1
#
_entry.id   AF-A0A0A0DIX6-F1
#
_cell.length_a   1.000
_cell.length_b   1.000
_cell.length_c   1.000
_cell.angle_alpha   90.00
_cell.angle_beta   90.00
_cell.angle_gamma   90.00
#
_symmetry.space_group_name_H-M   'P 1'
#
loop_
_entity.id
_entity.type
_entity.pdbx_description
1 polymer ?
#
loop_
_entity_poly.entity_id
_entity_poly.type
_entity_poly.pdbx_seq_one_letter_code
_entity_poly.pdbx_strand_id
1 'polypeptide(L)'
;MYTFYDIDDNGIAELLTGHLSTNGDYYLAAIYYLNQGVSTYLAQSRVALAGGSRESATIYTDGTVFYACWHSLHSEANGYLYKLRSDNTGFDIEKEGEFQVAGVKPDDERSANSIFSLGSKTPLDLTSLLWKDISSYSSNS
;
A
#
# COMPACT_ATOMS: atom_id res chain seq x y z
N MET A 1 -13.22 7.30 1.95
CA MET A 1 -12.51 8.40 2.63
C MET A 1 -11.12 8.56 2.03
N TYR A 2 -10.47 9.69 2.31
CA TYR A 2 -9.12 9.98 1.84
C TYR A 2 -8.30 10.72 2.89
N THR A 3 -6.99 10.70 2.76
CA THR A 3 -6.07 11.53 3.53
C THR A 3 -4.83 11.86 2.68
N PHE A 4 -4.06 12.84 3.13
CA PHE A 4 -2.79 13.21 2.52
C PHE A 4 -1.69 12.89 3.52
N TYR A 5 -0.68 12.16 3.08
CA TYR A 5 0.44 11.75 3.91
C TYR A 5 1.71 11.74 3.08
N ASP A 6 2.76 12.38 3.58
CA ASP A 6 4.08 12.46 2.94
C ASP A 6 4.85 11.18 3.25
N ILE A 7 4.85 10.22 2.30
CA ILE A 7 5.44 8.90 2.48
C ILE A 7 6.96 8.98 2.46
N ASP A 8 7.55 9.82 1.61
CA ASP A 8 8.99 9.90 1.40
C ASP A 8 9.69 11.07 2.11
N ASP A 9 8.93 11.86 2.88
CA ASP A 9 9.39 13.01 3.67
C ASP A 9 10.04 14.10 2.79
N ASN A 10 9.51 14.29 1.57
CA ASN A 10 10.02 15.27 0.61
C ASN A 10 9.32 16.65 0.71
N GLY A 11 8.31 16.77 1.58
CA GLY A 11 7.48 17.97 1.77
C GLY A 11 6.22 18.02 0.91
N ILE A 12 5.95 16.99 0.10
CA ILE A 12 4.79 16.86 -0.78
C ILE A 12 4.07 15.57 -0.44
N ALA A 13 2.79 15.69 -0.07
CA ALA A 13 2.02 14.55 0.38
C ALA A 13 1.41 13.71 -0.76
N GLU A 14 1.48 12.39 -0.62
CA GLU A 14 0.72 11.41 -1.40
C GLU A 14 -0.76 11.41 -1.01
N LEU A 15 -1.62 11.07 -1.98
CA LEU A 15 -3.03 10.82 -1.75
C LEU A 15 -3.23 9.35 -1.37
N LEU A 16 -3.77 9.12 -0.16
CA LEU A 16 -4.21 7.83 0.30
C LEU A 16 -5.73 7.78 0.29
N THR A 17 -6.29 6.72 -0.29
CA THR A 17 -7.73 6.43 -0.20
C THR A 17 -7.96 5.21 0.67
N GLY A 18 -9.11 5.16 1.33
CA GLY A 18 -9.42 4.08 2.24
C GLY A 18 -10.91 3.97 2.57
N HIS A 19 -11.23 2.94 3.33
CA HIS A 19 -12.58 2.70 3.85
C HIS A 19 -12.52 2.25 5.32
N LEU A 20 -13.59 2.55 6.04
CA LEU A 20 -13.72 2.26 7.47
C LEU A 20 -14.58 1.00 7.53
N SER A 21 -14.04 -0.06 8.10
CA SER A 21 -14.81 -1.27 8.32
C SER A 21 -15.87 -1.05 9.39
N THR A 22 -16.87 -1.92 9.40
CA THR A 22 -17.92 -1.96 10.43
C THR A 22 -17.34 -2.13 11.84
N ASN A 23 -16.13 -2.65 11.96
CA ASN A 23 -15.45 -2.87 13.24
C ASN A 23 -14.59 -1.67 13.69
N GLY A 24 -14.55 -0.58 12.92
CA GLY A 24 -13.75 0.61 13.22
C GLY A 24 -12.32 0.58 12.68
N ASP A 25 -11.93 -0.49 12.00
CA ASP A 25 -10.61 -0.62 11.39
C ASP A 25 -10.50 0.19 10.08
N TYR A 26 -9.40 0.90 9.92
CA TYR A 26 -9.07 1.62 8.69
C TYR A 26 -8.35 0.71 7.71
N TYR A 27 -8.86 0.65 6.47
CA TYR A 27 -8.25 -0.12 5.39
C TYR A 27 -7.78 0.80 4.28
N LEU A 28 -6.49 0.67 3.95
CA LEU A 28 -5.89 1.33 2.79
C LEU A 28 -6.46 0.72 1.51
N ALA A 29 -7.08 1.55 0.67
CA ALA A 29 -7.65 1.15 -0.61
C ALA A 29 -6.66 1.38 -1.76
N ALA A 30 -6.13 2.60 -1.93
CA ALA A 30 -5.17 2.91 -2.99
C ALA A 30 -4.25 4.08 -2.61
N ILE A 31 -3.05 4.06 -3.18
CA ILE A 31 -1.99 5.07 -3.03
C ILE A 31 -1.77 5.74 -4.38
N TYR A 32 -1.75 7.07 -4.38
CA TYR A 32 -1.38 7.89 -5.53
C TYR A 32 -0.30 8.88 -5.12
N TYR A 33 0.74 9.00 -5.93
CA TYR A 33 1.83 9.96 -5.75
C TYR A 33 1.77 11.04 -6.83
N LEU A 34 2.53 12.12 -6.64
CA LEU A 34 2.69 13.14 -7.67
C LEU A 34 3.90 12.81 -8.53
N ASN A 35 3.67 12.55 -9.81
CA ASN A 35 4.72 12.48 -10.82
C ASN A 35 4.76 13.80 -11.58
N GLN A 36 5.72 14.67 -11.27
CA GLN A 36 5.87 15.99 -11.88
C GLN A 36 4.57 16.82 -11.84
N GLY A 37 3.87 16.77 -10.71
CA GLY A 37 2.60 17.46 -10.49
C GLY A 37 1.35 16.73 -11.01
N VAL A 38 1.50 15.54 -11.60
CA VAL A 38 0.38 14.71 -12.06
C VAL A 38 0.12 13.58 -11.07
N SER A 39 -1.09 13.51 -10.53
CA SER A 39 -1.51 12.39 -9.67
C SER A 39 -1.43 11.07 -10.44
N THR A 40 -0.64 10.14 -9.92
CA THR A 40 -0.27 8.89 -10.58
C THR A 40 -0.46 7.73 -9.61
N TYR A 41 -1.05 6.63 -10.09
CA TYR A 41 -1.28 5.42 -9.30
C TYR A 41 0.04 4.75 -8.90
N LEU A 42 0.14 4.29 -7.64
CA LEU A 42 1.27 3.49 -7.14
C LEU A 42 0.88 2.04 -6.84
N ALA A 43 -0.08 1.85 -5.93
CA ALA A 43 -0.46 0.53 -5.42
C ALA A 43 -1.87 0.55 -4.82
N GLN A 44 -2.49 -0.63 -4.65
CA GLN A 44 -3.80 -0.76 -4.02
C GLN A 44 -3.94 -2.02 -3.18
N SER A 45 -4.93 -2.03 -2.28
CA SER A 45 -5.46 -3.25 -1.68
C SER A 45 -6.84 -3.54 -2.25
N ARG A 46 -7.00 -4.71 -2.85
CA ARG A 46 -8.23 -5.07 -3.58
C ARG A 46 -8.49 -6.56 -3.51
N VAL A 47 -9.76 -6.93 -3.38
CA VAL A 47 -10.23 -8.32 -3.50
C VAL A 47 -11.31 -8.37 -4.58
N ALA A 48 -11.13 -9.20 -5.59
CA ALA A 48 -12.15 -9.42 -6.61
C ALA A 48 -13.40 -10.11 -6.02
N LEU A 49 -14.60 -9.71 -6.48
CA LEU A 49 -15.89 -10.11 -5.90
C LEU A 49 -16.21 -11.61 -5.97
N ALA A 50 -15.68 -12.36 -6.94
CA ALA A 50 -16.04 -13.76 -7.21
C ALA A 50 -14.95 -14.78 -6.83
N GLY A 51 -14.00 -14.39 -5.97
CA GLY A 51 -12.70 -15.07 -5.93
C GLY A 51 -11.87 -14.67 -7.15
N GLY A 52 -10.55 -14.80 -7.06
CA GLY A 52 -9.64 -14.38 -8.12
C GLY A 52 -8.50 -13.51 -7.62
N SER A 53 -8.20 -12.45 -8.39
CA SER A 53 -7.10 -11.52 -8.09
C SER A 53 -7.28 -10.85 -6.74
N ARG A 54 -6.19 -10.83 -5.98
CA ARG A 54 -6.03 -10.16 -4.70
C ARG A 54 -4.79 -9.29 -4.76
N GLU A 55 -4.89 -8.12 -4.15
CA GLU A 55 -3.85 -7.11 -4.11
C GLU A 55 -3.78 -6.59 -2.67
N SER A 56 -2.58 -6.30 -2.19
CA SER A 56 -2.35 -5.67 -0.88
C SER A 56 -1.26 -4.64 -1.00
N ALA A 57 -1.48 -3.48 -0.39
CA ALA A 57 -0.50 -2.43 -0.22
C ALA A 57 -0.29 -2.15 1.27
N THR A 58 0.97 -2.02 1.69
CA THR A 58 1.37 -1.62 3.05
C THR A 58 2.41 -0.51 2.96
N ILE A 59 2.19 0.60 3.66
CA ILE A 59 3.14 1.69 3.79
C ILE A 59 3.95 1.46 5.07
N TYR A 60 5.26 1.64 5.01
CA TYR A 60 6.15 1.56 6.17
C TYR A 60 6.67 2.95 6.55
N THR A 61 6.98 3.14 7.83
CA THR A 61 7.45 4.44 8.36
C THR A 61 8.83 4.86 7.83
N ASP A 62 9.55 3.98 7.16
CA ASP A 62 10.80 4.30 6.45
C ASP A 62 10.56 4.82 5.02
N GLY A 63 9.29 5.04 4.67
CA GLY A 63 8.84 5.54 3.37
C GLY A 63 8.89 4.51 2.25
N THR A 64 9.03 3.22 2.57
CA THR A 64 8.84 2.15 1.57
C THR A 64 7.38 1.71 1.50
N VAL A 65 6.96 1.25 0.31
CA VAL A 65 5.63 0.69 0.08
C VAL A 65 5.78 -0.74 -0.40
N PHE A 66 5.27 -1.70 0.36
CA PHE A 66 5.18 -3.08 -0.11
C PHE A 66 3.85 -3.31 -0.82
N TYR A 67 3.92 -3.84 -2.03
CA TYR A 67 2.79 -4.18 -2.86
C TYR A 67 2.85 -5.65 -3.26
N ALA A 68 1.76 -6.38 -3.08
CA ALA A 68 1.68 -7.79 -3.43
C ALA A 68 0.42 -8.08 -4.25
N CYS A 69 0.54 -8.96 -5.23
CA CYS A 69 -0.58 -9.48 -6.00
C CYS A 69 -0.54 -11.02 -6.07
N TRP A 70 -1.70 -11.64 -5.90
CA TRP A 70 -1.84 -13.09 -5.93
C TRP A 70 -3.25 -13.51 -6.36
N HIS A 71 -3.43 -14.79 -6.64
CA HIS A 71 -4.72 -15.35 -6.95
C HIS A 71 -5.26 -16.14 -5.76
N SER A 72 -6.56 -16.04 -5.46
CA SER A 72 -7.15 -16.65 -4.25
C SER A 72 -7.06 -18.17 -4.16
N LEU A 73 -6.78 -18.85 -5.27
CA LEU A 73 -6.66 -20.33 -5.34
C LEU A 73 -5.21 -20.82 -5.25
N HIS A 74 -4.25 -19.90 -5.18
CA HIS A 74 -2.82 -20.17 -5.20
C HIS A 74 -2.16 -19.48 -4.01
N SER A 75 -1.14 -20.11 -3.44
CA SER A 75 -0.39 -19.52 -2.34
C SER A 75 0.77 -18.65 -2.86
N GLU A 76 1.14 -18.80 -4.13
CA GLU A 76 2.13 -18.00 -4.82
C GLU A 76 1.64 -16.55 -5.01
N ALA A 77 2.52 -15.60 -4.68
CA ALA A 77 2.29 -14.17 -4.81
C ALA A 77 3.51 -13.50 -5.41
N ASN A 78 3.30 -12.47 -6.23
CA ASN A 78 4.36 -11.55 -6.64
C ASN A 78 4.37 -10.35 -5.69
N GLY A 79 5.53 -10.03 -5.14
CA GLY A 79 5.72 -8.89 -4.25
C GLY A 79 6.72 -7.89 -4.83
N TYR A 80 6.52 -6.62 -4.47
CA TYR A 80 7.35 -5.50 -4.86
C TYR A 80 7.53 -4.56 -3.67
N LEU A 81 8.75 -4.09 -3.44
CA LEU A 81 9.06 -3.06 -2.47
C LEU A 81 9.44 -1.79 -3.22
N TYR A 82 8.60 -0.76 -3.12
CA TYR A 82 8.78 0.51 -3.80
C TYR A 82 9.37 1.57 -2.87
N LYS A 83 10.11 2.51 -3.46
CA LYS A 83 10.57 3.74 -2.82
C LYS A 83 10.29 4.92 -3.75
N LEU A 84 9.54 5.92 -3.29
CA LEU A 84 9.31 7.13 -4.07
C LEU A 84 10.60 7.94 -4.20
N ARG A 85 10.77 8.58 -5.36
CA ARG A 85 11.89 9.50 -5.59
C ARG A 85 11.51 10.87 -5.04
N SER A 86 12.37 11.44 -4.21
CA SER A 86 12.14 12.73 -3.55
C SER A 86 12.02 13.92 -4.50
N ASP A 87 12.40 13.77 -5.77
CA ASP A 87 12.21 14.77 -6.83
C ASP A 87 10.84 14.66 -7.54
N ASN A 88 9.95 13.79 -7.06
CA ASN A 88 8.63 13.54 -7.63
C ASN A 88 8.67 13.10 -9.10
N THR A 89 9.71 12.37 -9.53
CA THR A 89 9.83 11.84 -10.91
C THR A 89 9.38 10.40 -11.08
N GLY A 90 8.87 9.78 -10.02
CA GLY A 90 8.48 8.36 -10.03
C GLY A 90 8.78 7.65 -8.73
N PHE A 91 8.96 6.34 -8.85
CA PHE A 91 9.42 5.46 -7.79
C PHE A 91 10.44 4.47 -8.35
N ASP A 92 11.25 3.92 -7.47
CA ASP A 92 12.15 2.80 -7.74
C ASP A 92 11.58 1.52 -7.15
N ILE A 93 11.90 0.39 -7.79
CA ILE A 93 11.62 -0.96 -7.27
C ILE A 93 12.88 -1.41 -6.54
N GLU A 94 12.91 -1.23 -5.22
CA GLU A 94 14.02 -1.64 -4.36
C GLU A 94 14.20 -3.17 -4.37
N LYS A 95 13.08 -3.88 -4.47
CA LYS A 95 13.08 -5.34 -4.54
C LYS A 95 11.81 -5.87 -5.19
N GLU A 96 11.95 -6.94 -5.96
CA GLU A 96 10.84 -7.74 -6.47
C GLU A 96 11.11 -9.22 -6.21
N GLY A 97 10.05 -10.03 -6.08
CA GLY A 97 10.21 -11.46 -5.87
C GLY A 97 8.91 -12.21 -5.65
N GLU A 98 8.96 -13.52 -5.87
CA GLU A 98 7.85 -14.43 -5.59
C GLU A 98 7.91 -14.93 -4.15
N PHE A 99 6.76 -14.98 -3.47
CA PHE A 99 6.64 -15.48 -2.10
C PHE A 99 5.36 -16.29 -1.90
N GLN A 100 5.24 -16.96 -0.75
CA GLN A 100 4.07 -17.73 -0.36
C GLN A 100 3.24 -16.92 0.65
N VAL A 101 2.01 -16.56 0.28
CA VAL A 101 1.08 -15.78 1.12
C VAL A 101 0.45 -16.61 2.24
N ALA A 102 0.49 -17.94 2.12
CA ALA A 102 -0.05 -18.88 3.09
C ALA A 102 0.76 -20.18 3.10
N GLY A 103 0.59 -21.00 4.15
CA GLY A 103 1.25 -22.31 4.26
C GLY A 103 2.74 -22.25 4.59
N VAL A 104 3.29 -21.07 4.88
CA VAL A 104 4.67 -20.86 5.32
C VAL A 104 4.71 -20.05 6.60
N LYS A 105 5.75 -20.27 7.41
CA LYS A 105 5.98 -19.46 8.61
C LYS A 105 6.62 -18.12 8.23
N PRO A 106 6.50 -17.08 9.08
CA PRO A 106 7.11 -15.77 8.82
C PRO A 106 8.64 -15.77 8.68
N ASP A 107 9.34 -16.81 9.15
CA ASP A 107 10.79 -16.99 9.05
C ASP A 107 11.21 -17.97 7.94
N ASP A 108 10.25 -18.55 7.20
CA ASP A 108 10.51 -19.39 6.04
C ASP A 108 11.11 -18.54 4.92
N GLU A 109 12.08 -19.08 4.18
CA GLU A 109 12.77 -18.38 3.07
C GLU A 109 11.81 -17.95 1.95
N ARG A 110 10.66 -18.61 1.82
CA ARG A 110 9.61 -18.30 0.84
C ARG A 110 8.59 -17.28 1.36
N SER A 111 8.72 -16.80 2.60
CA SER A 111 7.81 -15.81 3.16
C SER A 111 8.13 -14.39 2.67
N ALA A 112 7.13 -13.52 2.68
CA ALA A 112 7.34 -12.10 2.37
C ALA A 112 8.35 -11.44 3.31
N ASN A 113 8.38 -11.84 4.58
CA ASN A 113 9.31 -11.31 5.56
C ASN A 113 10.76 -11.64 5.22
N SER A 114 11.06 -12.88 4.84
CA SER A 114 12.42 -13.28 4.45
C SER A 114 12.86 -12.62 3.15
N ILE A 115 11.96 -12.54 2.17
CA ILE A 115 12.29 -11.98 0.86
C ILE A 115 12.41 -10.46 0.93
N PHE A 116 11.47 -9.75 1.54
CA PHE A 116 11.44 -8.27 1.51
C PHE A 116 11.93 -7.62 2.80
N SER A 117 12.42 -8.42 3.77
CA SER A 117 12.87 -7.95 5.08
C SER A 117 11.79 -7.18 5.84
N LEU A 118 10.51 -7.54 5.67
CA LEU A 118 9.38 -6.81 6.26
C LEU A 118 9.34 -6.91 7.80
N GLY A 119 9.93 -7.96 8.38
CA GLY A 119 9.96 -8.15 9.84
C GLY A 119 10.77 -7.10 10.60
N SER A 120 11.66 -6.35 9.94
CA SER A 120 12.39 -5.23 10.52
C SER A 120 11.75 -3.87 10.23
N LYS A 121 10.63 -3.83 9.49
CA LYS A 121 9.94 -2.59 9.11
C LYS A 121 8.72 -2.38 9.98
N THR A 122 8.43 -1.12 10.30
CA THR A 122 7.24 -0.72 11.07
C THR A 122 6.14 -0.24 10.12
N PRO A 123 5.00 -0.93 10.03
CA PRO A 123 3.87 -0.45 9.23
C PRO A 123 3.37 0.90 9.74
N LEU A 124 2.93 1.77 8.82
CA LEU A 124 2.27 3.03 9.15
C LEU A 124 0.96 2.75 9.91
N ASP A 125 0.78 3.41 11.05
CA ASP A 125 -0.49 3.40 11.77
C ASP A 125 -1.54 4.23 11.02
N LEU A 126 -2.46 3.56 10.32
CA LEU A 126 -3.50 4.24 9.57
C LEU A 126 -4.49 4.99 10.48
N THR A 127 -4.59 4.62 11.76
CA THR A 127 -5.52 5.26 12.71
C THR A 127 -5.02 6.63 13.17
N SER A 128 -3.72 6.90 13.06
CA SER A 128 -3.14 8.20 13.41
C SER A 128 -3.32 9.26 12.32
N LEU A 129 -3.80 8.88 11.13
CA LEU A 129 -3.98 9.79 10.01
C LEU A 129 -5.30 10.56 10.12
N LEU A 130 -5.29 11.82 9.68
CA LEU A 130 -6.49 12.64 9.61
C LEU A 130 -7.29 12.30 8.35
N TRP A 131 -8.21 11.34 8.46
CA TRP A 131 -9.09 10.94 7.38
C TRP A 131 -10.23 11.93 7.14
N LYS A 132 -10.53 12.17 5.88
CA LYS A 132 -11.62 13.02 5.40
C LYS A 132 -12.63 12.20 4.62
N ASP A 133 -13.91 12.48 4.81
CA ASP A 133 -14.94 11.88 3.98
C ASP A 133 -14.88 12.46 2.56
N ILE A 134 -15.11 11.61 1.56
CA ILE A 134 -15.22 12.07 0.17
C ILE A 134 -16.59 12.70 -0.09
N SER A 135 -17.62 12.30 0.67
CA SER A 135 -18.97 12.85 0.57
C SER A 135 -19.03 14.32 0.99
N SER A 136 -18.13 14.77 1.87
CA SER A 136 -18.04 16.18 2.26
C SER A 136 -17.47 17.09 1.16
N TYR A 137 -17.07 16.53 0.00
CA TYR A 137 -16.68 17.30 -1.17
C TYR A 137 -17.90 17.75 -2.02
N SER A 138 -19.09 17.21 -1.75
CA SER A 138 -20.33 17.63 -2.42
C SER A 138 -21.27 18.40 -1.47
N SER A 139 -21.05 19.71 -1.36
CA SER A 139 -22.12 20.69 -1.08
C SER A 139 -21.56 22.12 -1.26
N ASN A 140 -21.39 22.53 -2.50
CA ASN A 140 -21.36 23.92 -2.95
C ASN A 140 -21.51 23.90 -4.48
N SER A 141 -22.71 23.52 -4.93
CA SER A 141 -23.20 23.71 -6.29
C SER A 141 -24.54 24.41 -6.21
#